data_AF-X1URE5-F1
#
_entry.id   AF-X1URE5-F1
#
_cell.length_a   1.000
_cell.length_b   1.000
_cell.length_c   1.000
_cell.angle_alpha   90.00
_cell.angle_beta   90.00
_cell.angle_gamma   90.00
#
_symmetry.space_group_name_H-M   'P 1'
#
loop_
_entity.id
_entity.type
_entity.pdbx_description
1 polymer ?
#
loop_
_entity_poly.entity_id
_entity_poly.type
_entity_poly.pdbx_seq_one_letter_code
_entity_poly.pdbx_strand_id
1 'polypeptide(L)'
;MQFVKYNSVQNSYQLKFMDRLIREEKTGGDWVVTEKIHGANFSFWYDGKKLRMAKRTAWIADDASFFGIQNLKENLIEKVKRLHGLFRELDYVAVFGE
;
A
#
# COMPACT_ATOMS: atom_id res chain seq x y z
N MET A 1 -9.18 -5.05 -11.83
CA MET A 1 -8.64 -4.47 -10.58
C MET A 1 -9.75 -4.02 -9.65
N GLN A 2 -9.77 -4.50 -8.42
CA GLN A 2 -10.69 -4.06 -7.36
C GLN A 2 -9.92 -3.23 -6.33
N PHE A 3 -10.42 -2.07 -5.93
CA PHE A 3 -9.75 -1.24 -4.93
C PHE A 3 -9.82 -1.88 -3.54
N VAL A 4 -8.69 -1.91 -2.85
CA VAL A 4 -8.60 -2.33 -1.44
C VAL A 4 -7.97 -1.20 -0.65
N LYS A 5 -8.64 -0.80 0.42
CA LYS A 5 -8.16 0.26 1.32
C LYS A 5 -6.98 -0.25 2.15
N TYR A 6 -5.94 0.56 2.29
CA TYR A 6 -4.82 0.24 3.18
C TYR A 6 -5.29 0.13 4.64
N ASN A 7 -4.79 -0.90 5.33
CA ASN A 7 -5.17 -1.20 6.71
C ASN A 7 -4.83 -0.04 7.65
N SER A 8 -5.71 0.23 8.62
CA SER A 8 -5.39 1.16 9.70
C SER A 8 -4.43 0.50 10.69
N VAL A 9 -3.40 1.23 11.10
CA VAL A 9 -2.48 0.82 12.17
C VAL A 9 -3.02 1.36 13.49
N GLN A 10 -3.10 0.49 14.51
CA GLN A 10 -3.51 0.90 15.85
C GLN A 10 -2.35 1.60 16.58
N ASN A 11 -2.69 2.57 17.43
CA ASN A 11 -1.69 3.25 18.24
C ASN A 11 -1.25 2.37 19.42
N SER A 12 0.03 2.46 19.79
CA SER A 12 0.62 1.66 20.87
C SER A 12 0.00 1.91 22.25
N TYR A 13 -0.60 3.09 22.47
CA TYR A 13 -1.28 3.42 23.73
C TYR A 13 -2.68 2.80 23.88
N GLN A 14 -3.20 2.10 22.85
CA GLN A 14 -4.49 1.41 22.95
C GLN A 14 -4.36 0.08 23.69
N LEU A 15 -4.19 0.16 25.01
CA LEU A 15 -3.92 -1.00 25.87
C LEU A 15 -4.93 -2.15 25.71
N LYS A 16 -6.23 -1.84 25.59
CA LYS A 16 -7.28 -2.86 25.37
C LYS A 16 -7.05 -3.72 24.12
N PHE A 17 -6.49 -3.14 23.06
CA PHE A 17 -6.17 -3.88 21.83
C PHE A 17 -4.95 -4.77 22.07
N MET A 18 -3.93 -4.26 22.75
CA MET A 18 -2.72 -5.02 23.12
C MET A 18 -3.06 -6.20 24.04
N ASP A 19 -3.85 -5.97 25.09
CA ASP A 19 -4.29 -7.01 26.03
C ASP A 19 -5.05 -8.14 25.32
N ARG A 20 -5.88 -7.78 24.33
CA ARG A 20 -6.59 -8.75 23.50
C ARG A 20 -5.61 -9.60 22.68
N LEU A 21 -4.63 -8.98 22.02
CA LEU A 21 -3.63 -9.70 21.24
C LEU A 21 -2.82 -10.67 22.11
N ILE A 22 -2.45 -10.26 23.33
CA ILE A 22 -1.73 -11.11 24.28
C ILE A 22 -2.60 -12.31 24.69
N ARG A 23 -3.86 -12.06 25.09
CA ARG A 23 -4.79 -13.12 25.50
C ARG A 23 -5.11 -14.11 24.38
N GLU A 24 -5.18 -13.63 23.14
CA GLU A 24 -5.43 -14.46 21.95
C GLU A 24 -4.13 -15.08 21.38
N GLU A 25 -3.00 -14.95 22.10
CA GLU A 25 -1.69 -15.47 21.74
C GLU A 25 -1.21 -15.02 20.34
N LYS A 26 -1.59 -13.79 19.95
CA LYS A 26 -1.26 -13.19 18.64
C LYS A 26 0.04 -12.37 18.64
N THR A 27 0.84 -12.46 19.70
CA THR A 27 2.08 -11.69 19.86
C THR A 27 3.35 -12.49 19.56
N GLY A 28 3.25 -13.79 19.29
CA GLY A 28 4.40 -14.63 18.91
C GLY A 28 4.91 -14.37 17.48
N GLY A 29 6.00 -15.02 17.11
CA GLY A 29 6.64 -14.90 15.80
C GLY A 29 7.57 -13.70 15.66
N ASP A 30 8.11 -13.51 14.46
CA ASP A 30 9.03 -12.41 14.15
C ASP A 30 8.25 -11.14 13.77
N TRP A 31 8.63 -10.03 14.41
CA TRP A 31 8.05 -8.71 14.16
C TRP A 31 9.05 -7.81 13.45
N VAL A 32 8.53 -6.98 12.53
CA VAL A 32 9.32 -5.96 11.83
C VAL A 32 8.88 -4.57 12.27
N VAL A 33 9.85 -3.70 12.53
CA VAL A 33 9.63 -2.28 12.80
C VAL A 33 10.25 -1.48 11.66
N THR A 34 9.45 -0.60 11.06
CA THR A 34 9.88 0.32 10.01
C THR A 34 9.60 1.75 10.42
N GLU A 35 10.36 2.69 9.90
CA GLU A 35 10.06 4.12 10.08
C GLU A 35 8.66 4.44 9.56
N LYS A 36 7.90 5.20 10.35
CA LYS A 36 6.62 5.75 9.92
C LYS A 36 6.86 7.10 9.26
N ILE A 37 6.98 7.10 7.93
CA ILE A 37 7.09 8.31 7.13
C ILE A 37 5.81 9.16 7.29
N HIS A 38 5.97 10.48 7.38
CA HIS A 38 4.87 11.43 7.42
C HIS A 38 4.70 12.10 6.04
N GLY A 39 3.69 11.66 5.29
CA GLY A 39 3.38 12.21 3.97
C GLY A 39 1.90 12.00 3.63
N ALA A 40 1.65 11.42 2.46
CA ALA A 40 0.31 11.03 2.06
C ALA A 40 0.29 9.60 1.50
N ASN A 41 -0.53 8.73 2.10
CA ASN A 41 -0.66 7.36 1.64
C ASN A 41 -1.00 7.27 0.15
N PHE A 42 -0.19 6.48 -0.54
CA PHE A 42 -0.20 6.36 -1.98
C PHE A 42 -0.02 4.90 -2.42
N SER A 43 -0.54 4.56 -3.59
CA SER A 43 -0.35 3.20 -4.13
C SER A 43 -0.41 3.13 -5.65
N PHE A 44 0.38 2.20 -6.20
CA PHE A 44 0.32 1.77 -7.59
C PHE A 44 -0.44 0.46 -7.72
N TRP A 45 -1.20 0.34 -8.80
CA TRP A 45 -1.97 -0.84 -9.14
C TRP A 45 -1.73 -1.19 -10.59
N TYR A 46 -1.40 -2.44 -10.88
CA TYR A 46 -1.09 -2.88 -12.24
C TYR A 46 -1.58 -4.30 -12.49
N ASP A 47 -2.38 -4.49 -13.54
CA ASP A 47 -2.97 -5.77 -13.95
C ASP A 47 -2.31 -6.40 -15.18
N GLY A 48 -1.09 -5.97 -15.53
CA GLY A 48 -0.42 -6.36 -16.77
C GLY A 48 -0.83 -5.54 -17.99
N LYS A 49 -1.89 -4.73 -17.92
CA LYS A 49 -2.36 -3.88 -19.04
C LYS A 49 -2.43 -2.41 -18.65
N LYS A 50 -3.09 -2.09 -17.54
CA LYS A 50 -3.35 -0.72 -17.08
C LYS A 50 -2.70 -0.48 -15.72
N LEU A 51 -1.92 0.60 -15.64
CA LEU A 51 -1.46 1.15 -14.37
C LEU A 51 -2.52 2.13 -13.85
N ARG A 52 -2.85 2.04 -12.55
CA ARG A 52 -3.68 3.01 -11.84
C ARG A 52 -2.99 3.44 -10.57
N MET A 53 -3.28 4.67 -10.15
CA MET A 53 -2.77 5.24 -8.91
C MET A 53 -3.94 5.51 -7.96
N ALA A 54 -3.69 5.36 -6.67
CA ALA A 54 -4.72 5.59 -5.66
C ALA A 54 -4.16 6.25 -4.41
N LYS A 55 -4.99 7.13 -3.83
CA LYS A 55 -4.83 7.63 -2.47
C LYS A 55 -5.51 6.65 -1.50
N ARG A 56 -5.36 6.90 -0.20
CA ARG A 56 -5.95 6.06 0.87
C ARG A 56 -7.42 5.68 0.68
N THR A 57 -8.22 6.57 0.13
CA THR A 57 -9.68 6.41 0.08
C THR A 57 -10.23 6.00 -1.28
N ALA A 58 -9.49 6.23 -2.36
CA ALA A 58 -10.00 6.05 -3.72
C ALA A 58 -8.88 6.11 -4.76
N TRP A 59 -9.23 5.70 -5.99
CA TRP A 59 -8.46 5.97 -7.19
C TRP A 59 -8.24 7.47 -7.40
N ILE A 60 -7.09 7.81 -7.95
CA ILE A 60 -6.78 9.16 -8.44
C ILE A 60 -7.18 9.19 -9.92
N ALA A 61 -7.91 10.21 -10.34
CA ALA A 61 -8.27 10.41 -11.73
C ALA A 61 -7.04 10.88 -12.53
N ASP A 62 -7.01 10.59 -13.83
CA ASP A 62 -5.85 10.86 -14.68
C ASP A 62 -5.54 12.37 -14.81
N ASP A 63 -6.54 13.22 -14.59
CA ASP A 63 -6.46 14.70 -14.61
C ASP A 63 -6.37 15.33 -13.22
N ALA A 64 -6.41 14.53 -12.15
CA ALA A 64 -6.44 15.06 -10.79
C ALA A 64 -5.04 15.51 -10.33
N SER A 65 -4.95 16.76 -9.88
CA SER A 65 -3.79 17.24 -9.13
C SER A 65 -3.74 16.55 -7.76
N PHE A 66 -2.76 15.67 -7.56
CA PHE A 66 -2.49 15.03 -6.28
C PHE A 66 -1.00 15.18 -5.96
N PHE A 67 -0.62 16.25 -5.24
CA PHE A 67 0.75 16.51 -4.80
C PHE A 67 1.84 16.41 -5.89
N GLY A 68 1.51 16.77 -7.14
CA GLY A 68 2.47 16.70 -8.25
C GLY A 68 2.73 15.28 -8.76
N ILE A 69 1.79 14.35 -8.56
CA ILE A 69 1.85 12.96 -9.05
C ILE A 69 2.19 12.82 -10.53
N GLN A 70 1.91 13.84 -11.36
CA GLN A 70 2.31 13.88 -12.76
C GLN A 70 3.84 13.88 -12.95
N ASN A 71 4.62 14.29 -11.95
CA ASN A 71 6.08 14.30 -11.96
C ASN A 71 6.68 12.97 -11.47
N LEU A 72 5.89 11.90 -11.46
CA LEU A 72 6.34 10.62 -10.96
C LEU A 72 7.49 10.08 -11.82
N LYS A 73 8.53 9.57 -11.16
CA LYS A 73 9.68 9.04 -11.86
C LYS A 73 9.26 7.78 -12.64
N GLU A 74 9.45 7.80 -13.96
CA GLU A 74 9.16 6.67 -14.86
C GLU A 74 9.80 5.35 -14.37
N ASN A 75 10.98 5.44 -13.75
CA ASN A 75 11.67 4.28 -13.20
C ASN A 75 10.88 3.56 -12.09
N LEU A 76 9.97 4.22 -11.37
CA LEU A 76 9.14 3.59 -10.34
C LEU A 76 8.01 2.81 -10.99
N ILE A 77 7.41 3.36 -12.05
CA ILE A 77 6.38 2.69 -12.85
C ILE A 77 6.93 1.39 -13.44
N GLU A 78 8.13 1.43 -14.02
CA GLU A 78 8.77 0.24 -14.59
C GLU A 78 9.08 -0.84 -13.53
N LYS A 79 9.45 -0.44 -12.30
CA LYS A 79 9.63 -1.40 -11.20
C LYS A 79 8.33 -2.11 -10.82
N VAL A 80 7.19 -1.40 -10.82
CA VAL A 80 5.88 -2.01 -10.52
C VAL A 80 5.47 -2.99 -11.62
N LYS A 81 5.69 -2.62 -12.89
CA LYS A 81 5.42 -3.54 -14.02
C LYS A 81 6.29 -4.79 -13.93
N ARG A 82 7.59 -4.61 -13.66
CA ARG A 82 8.52 -5.73 -13.47
C ARG A 82 8.07 -6.63 -12.33
N LEU A 83 7.61 -6.06 -11.20
CA LEU A 83 7.13 -6.81 -10.06
C LEU A 83 5.95 -7.73 -10.43
N HIS A 84 4.98 -7.24 -11.22
CA HIS A 84 3.88 -8.09 -11.71
C HIS A 84 4.41 -9.25 -12.56
N GLY A 85 5.35 -8.99 -13.46
CA GLY A 85 5.96 -10.00 -14.32
C GLY A 85 6.84 -11.05 -13.61
N LEU A 86 7.18 -10.86 -12.32
CA LEU A 86 7.91 -11.87 -11.54
C LEU A 86 7.04 -13.08 -11.16
N PHE A 87 5.72 -12.95 -11.25
CA PHE A 87 4.76 -13.97 -10.86
C PHE A 87 3.91 -14.39 -12.07
N ARG A 88 3.66 -15.70 -12.23
CA ARG A 88 3.01 -16.24 -13.44
C ARG A 88 1.49 -16.03 -13.48
N GLU A 89 0.84 -15.95 -12.31
CA GLU A 89 -0.62 -15.95 -12.20
C GLU A 89 -1.06 -14.89 -11.18
N LEU A 90 -0.99 -13.62 -11.58
CA LEU A 90 -1.53 -12.50 -10.80
C LEU A 90 -2.57 -11.73 -11.60
N ASP A 91 -3.76 -11.57 -11.03
CA ASP A 91 -4.78 -10.67 -11.57
C ASP A 91 -4.28 -9.23 -11.62
N TYR A 92 -3.62 -8.79 -10.54
CA TYR A 92 -2.93 -7.50 -10.45
C TYR A 92 -2.00 -7.45 -9.23
N VAL A 93 -1.08 -6.48 -9.22
CA VAL A 93 -0.30 -6.11 -8.04
C VAL A 93 -0.76 -4.76 -7.50
N ALA A 94 -0.82 -4.62 -6.17
CA ALA A 94 -1.04 -3.37 -5.48
C ALA A 94 0.15 -3.07 -4.56
N VAL A 95 0.84 -1.95 -4.81
CA VAL A 95 2.03 -1.54 -4.06
C VAL A 95 1.70 -0.28 -3.28
N PHE A 96 1.67 -0.38 -1.94
CA PHE A 96 1.38 0.73 -1.03
C PHE A 96 2.67 1.36 -0.51
N GLY A 97 2.63 2.67 -0.27
CA GLY A 97 3.72 3.42 0.31
C GLY A 97 3.28 4.81 0.76
N GLU A 98 4.28 5.61 1.12
CA GLU A 98 4.18 7.02 1.46
C GLU A 98 5.13 7.83 0.55
#